data_AF-A0A4Q1KW50-F1
#
_entry.id   AF-A0A4Q1KW50-F1
#
_cell.length_a   1.000
_cell.length_b   1.000
_cell.length_c   1.000
_cell.angle_alpha   90.00
_cell.angle_beta   90.00
_cell.angle_gamma   90.00
#
_symmetry.space_group_name_H-M   'P 1'
#
loop_
_entity.id
_entity.type
_entity.pdbx_description
1 polymer ?
#
loop_
_entity_poly.entity_id
_entity_poly.type
_entity_poly.pdbx_seq_one_letter_code
_entity_poly.pdbx_strand_id
1 'polypeptide(L)'
;MTETVFDPTSESIADLVSRAIPGLPDLRPAGATFDDLAIDSLTTAEIAAVVSQAYGIEVSDYDVASLGDLDGLSRLVRDRIAAGGDV
;
A
#
# COMPACT_ATOMS: atom_id res chain seq x y z
N MET A 1 13.36 0.56 20.70
CA MET A 1 12.96 1.54 19.65
C MET A 1 11.51 1.24 19.39
N THR A 2 10.60 2.11 19.80
CA THR A 2 9.16 1.88 19.65
C THR A 2 8.83 2.09 18.18
N GLU A 3 8.78 0.98 17.44
CA GLU A 3 8.33 0.99 16.05
C GLU A 3 6.88 1.48 16.09
N THR A 4 6.68 2.72 15.67
CA THR A 4 5.36 3.34 15.70
C THR A 4 4.62 2.69 14.55
N VAL A 5 3.78 1.70 14.83
CA VAL A 5 2.83 1.17 13.86
C VAL A 5 1.96 2.35 13.46
N PHE A 6 2.24 2.90 12.28
CA PHE A 6 1.52 4.05 11.76
C PHE A 6 0.15 3.56 11.27
N ASP A 7 -0.90 4.34 11.47
CA ASP A 7 -2.23 3.95 11.01
C ASP A 7 -2.20 3.77 9.47
N PRO A 8 -2.59 2.59 8.93
CA PRO A 8 -2.58 2.31 7.51
C PRO A 8 -3.74 3.03 6.80
N THR A 9 -3.67 4.36 6.77
CA THR A 9 -4.51 5.23 5.94
C THR A 9 -3.96 5.28 4.52
N SER A 10 -4.82 5.63 3.56
CA SER A 10 -4.42 5.86 2.16
C SER A 10 -3.30 6.92 2.07
N GLU A 11 -3.37 7.96 2.91
CA GLU A 11 -2.31 8.99 3.01
C GLU A 11 -0.99 8.43 3.51
N SER A 12 -1.01 7.61 4.55
CA SER A 12 0.21 7.04 5.14
C SER A 12 0.86 6.01 4.22
N ILE A 13 0.04 5.23 3.52
CA ILE A 13 0.53 4.33 2.47
C ILE A 13 1.12 5.13 1.32
N ALA A 14 0.43 6.16 0.81
CA ALA A 14 0.96 7.03 -0.24
C ALA A 14 2.34 7.61 0.14
N ASP A 15 2.46 8.18 1.34
CA ASP A 15 3.73 8.74 1.83
C ASP A 15 4.82 7.67 1.96
N LEU A 16 4.46 6.48 2.44
CA LEU A 16 5.37 5.34 2.53
C LEU A 16 5.90 4.93 1.16
N VAL A 17 5.02 4.67 0.18
CA VAL A 17 5.47 4.21 -1.15
C VAL A 17 6.17 5.31 -1.94
N SER A 18 5.72 6.57 -1.87
CA SER A 18 6.44 7.69 -2.51
C SER A 18 7.84 7.89 -1.96
N ARG A 19 8.09 7.55 -0.69
CA ARG A 19 9.44 7.61 -0.09
C ARG A 19 10.29 6.40 -0.44
N ALA A 20 9.69 5.24 -0.62
CA ALA A 20 10.40 3.98 -0.88
C ALA A 20 10.70 3.77 -2.38
N ILE A 21 9.83 4.26 -3.27
CA ILE A 21 9.90 4.03 -4.72
C ILE A 21 10.11 5.38 -5.42
N PRO A 22 11.36 5.71 -5.82
CA PRO A 22 11.64 6.98 -6.47
C PRO A 22 11.03 7.03 -7.87
N GLY A 23 10.38 8.15 -8.19
CA GLY A 23 9.76 8.37 -9.51
C GLY A 23 8.30 7.95 -9.62
N LEU A 24 7.69 7.46 -8.53
CA LEU A 24 6.24 7.27 -8.46
C LEU A 24 5.49 8.60 -8.73
N PRO A 25 4.40 8.57 -9.51
CA PRO A 25 3.46 9.69 -9.55
C PRO A 25 2.81 9.91 -8.18
N ASP A 26 2.21 11.08 -7.98
CA ASP A 26 1.44 11.34 -6.77
C ASP A 26 0.20 10.43 -6.75
N LEU A 27 0.11 9.58 -5.73
CA LEU A 27 -0.96 8.60 -5.57
C LEU A 27 -2.21 9.16 -4.85
N ARG A 28 -2.16 10.43 -4.44
CA ARG A 28 -3.21 11.13 -3.67
C ARG A 28 -4.37 11.75 -4.46
N PRO A 29 -4.45 11.75 -5.80
CA PRO A 29 -5.66 12.20 -6.48
C PRO A 29 -6.87 11.39 -6.00
N ALA A 30 -7.88 12.10 -5.47
CA ALA A 30 -9.06 11.45 -4.89
C ALA A 30 -9.79 10.61 -5.95
N GLY A 31 -9.98 9.32 -5.66
CA GLY A 31 -10.68 8.39 -6.54
C GLY A 31 -9.90 7.97 -7.79
N ALA A 32 -8.60 8.29 -7.89
CA ALA A 32 -7.77 7.78 -8.98
C ALA A 32 -7.39 6.32 -8.75
N THR A 33 -7.49 5.53 -9.80
CA THR A 33 -7.00 4.15 -9.80
C THR A 33 -5.51 4.11 -10.12
N PHE A 34 -4.86 2.99 -9.83
CA PHE A 34 -3.49 2.72 -10.24
C PHE A 34 -3.33 2.80 -11.77
N ASP A 35 -4.35 2.42 -12.54
CA ASP A 35 -4.36 2.53 -14.00
C ASP A 35 -4.41 4.00 -14.46
N ASP A 36 -5.26 4.84 -13.83
CA ASP A 36 -5.33 6.28 -14.09
C ASP A 36 -4.00 6.99 -13.83
N LEU A 37 -3.22 6.46 -12.88
CA LEU A 37 -1.91 6.95 -12.48
C LEU A 37 -0.76 6.33 -13.30
N ALA A 38 -1.06 5.51 -14.31
CA ALA A 38 -0.09 4.78 -15.13
C ALA A 38 0.89 3.93 -14.30
N ILE A 39 0.42 3.35 -13.20
CA ILE A 39 1.16 2.39 -12.39
C ILE A 39 1.17 1.05 -13.12
N ASP A 40 2.36 0.60 -13.52
CA ASP A 40 2.52 -0.66 -14.22
C ASP A 40 2.72 -1.84 -13.26
N SER A 41 2.75 -3.06 -13.83
CA SER A 41 2.89 -4.31 -13.08
C SER A 41 4.13 -4.37 -12.17
N LEU A 42 5.25 -3.79 -12.61
CA LEU A 42 6.48 -3.74 -11.82
C LEU A 42 6.28 -2.84 -10.60
N THR A 43 5.69 -1.67 -10.81
CA THR A 43 5.40 -0.74 -9.71
C THR A 43 4.37 -1.30 -8.73
N THR A 44 3.35 -2.02 -9.18
CA THR A 44 2.45 -2.75 -8.25
C THR A 44 3.19 -3.78 -7.39
N ALA A 45 4.17 -4.48 -7.96
CA ALA A 45 4.99 -5.43 -7.19
C ALA A 45 5.89 -4.72 -6.17
N GLU A 46 6.45 -3.57 -6.53
CA GLU A 46 7.22 -2.74 -5.60
C GLU A 46 6.35 -2.19 -4.47
N ILE A 47 5.14 -1.69 -4.77
CA ILE A 47 4.16 -1.24 -3.78
C ILE A 47 3.82 -2.38 -2.82
N ALA A 48 3.51 -3.56 -3.34
CA ALA A 48 3.19 -4.74 -2.54
C ALA A 48 4.34 -5.12 -1.59
N ALA A 49 5.58 -5.10 -2.08
CA ALA A 49 6.77 -5.41 -1.28
C ALA A 49 7.03 -4.37 -0.19
N VAL A 50 6.85 -3.08 -0.49
CA VAL A 50 7.04 -1.99 0.49
C VAL A 50 5.98 -2.07 1.59
N VAL A 51 4.71 -2.24 1.23
CA VAL A 51 3.60 -2.35 2.18
C VAL A 51 3.75 -3.59 3.05
N SER A 52 4.10 -4.73 2.46
CA SER A 52 4.33 -5.97 3.21
C SER A 52 5.40 -5.81 4.28
N GLN A 53 6.53 -5.21 3.91
CA GLN A 53 7.65 -4.97 4.83
C GLN A 53 7.31 -3.94 5.93
N ALA A 54 6.61 -2.87 5.58
CA ALA A 54 6.31 -1.79 6.53
C ALA A 54 5.26 -2.17 7.58
N TYR A 55 4.31 -3.03 7.22
CA TYR A 55 3.20 -3.41 8.12
C TYR A 55 3.31 -4.86 8.64
N GLY A 56 4.34 -5.60 8.25
CA GLY A 56 4.57 -6.98 8.71
C GLY A 56 3.50 -7.96 8.24
N ILE A 57 2.90 -7.72 7.07
CA ILE A 57 1.84 -8.55 6.47
C ILE A 57 2.25 -9.06 5.09
N GLU A 58 1.54 -10.06 4.57
CA GLU A 58 1.75 -10.53 3.20
C GLU A 58 0.73 -9.88 2.24
N VAL A 59 1.22 -9.04 1.32
CA VAL A 59 0.46 -8.44 0.22
C VAL A 59 1.14 -8.84 -1.09
N SER A 60 0.37 -9.38 -2.04
CA SER A 60 0.84 -9.71 -3.39
C SER A 60 0.62 -8.56 -4.38
N ASP A 61 1.36 -8.55 -5.48
CA ASP A 61 1.13 -7.64 -6.61
C ASP A 61 -0.29 -7.79 -7.18
N TYR A 62 -0.82 -9.03 -7.18
CA TYR A 62 -2.19 -9.33 -7.56
C TYR A 62 -3.21 -8.66 -6.63
N ASP A 63 -2.98 -8.66 -5.31
CA ASP A 63 -3.84 -7.96 -4.36
C ASP A 63 -3.89 -6.45 -4.69
N VAL A 64 -2.73 -5.83 -4.93
CA VAL A 64 -2.64 -4.39 -5.25
C VAL A 64 -3.35 -4.09 -6.57
N ALA A 65 -3.09 -4.88 -7.62
CA ALA A 65 -3.72 -4.72 -8.92
C ALA A 65 -5.24 -4.95 -8.86
N SER A 66 -5.71 -5.92 -8.07
CA SER A 66 -7.13 -6.25 -7.94
C SER A 66 -7.92 -5.21 -7.15
N LEU A 67 -7.28 -4.53 -6.18
CA LEU A 67 -7.91 -3.47 -5.41
C LEU A 67 -8.06 -2.18 -6.22
N GLY A 68 -7.12 -1.92 -7.12
CA GLY A 68 -7.19 -0.85 -8.11
C GLY A 68 -6.90 0.55 -7.57
N ASP A 69 -6.92 0.79 -6.26
CA ASP A 69 -6.62 2.09 -5.66
C ASP A 69 -6.03 2.00 -4.23
N LEU A 70 -5.60 3.15 -3.72
CA LEU A 70 -5.01 3.25 -2.37
C LEU A 70 -6.03 3.03 -1.24
N ASP A 71 -7.31 3.35 -1.45
CA ASP A 71 -8.33 3.16 -0.41
C ASP A 71 -8.58 1.67 -0.19
N GLY A 72 -8.66 0.90 -1.27
CA GLY A 72 -8.70 -0.56 -1.25
C GLY A 72 -7.47 -1.15 -0.57
N LEU A 73 -6.27 -0.67 -0.92
CA LEU A 73 -5.02 -1.10 -0.28
C LEU A 73 -4.99 -0.80 1.22
N SER A 74 -5.41 0.40 1.62
CA SER A 74 -5.49 0.79 3.03
C SER A 74 -6.43 -0.12 3.83
N ARG A 75 -7.56 -0.48 3.23
CA ARG A 75 -8.52 -1.40 3.85
C ARG A 75 -7.95 -2.80 3.99
N LEU A 76 -7.31 -3.31 2.94
CA LEU A 76 -6.67 -4.63 2.95
C LEU A 76 -5.62 -4.74 4.07
N VAL A 77 -4.79 -3.70 4.20
CA VAL A 77 -3.75 -3.64 5.24
C VAL A 77 -4.38 -3.63 6.63
N ARG A 78 -5.42 -2.81 6.86
CA ARG A 78 -6.17 -2.81 8.13
C ARG A 78 -6.76 -4.17 8.46
N ASP A 79 -7.40 -4.80 7.48
CA ASP A 79 -8.06 -6.10 7.68
C ASP A 79 -7.02 -7.19 8.02
N ARG A 80 -5.85 -7.19 7.36
CA ARG A 80 -4.76 -8.13 7.64
C ARG A 80 -4.10 -7.89 9.00
N ILE A 81 -3.87 -6.64 9.39
CA ILE A 81 -3.34 -6.32 10.73
C ILE A 81 -4.31 -6.77 11.81
N ALA A 82 -5.62 -6.52 11.63
CA ALA A 82 -6.65 -6.96 12.57
C ALA A 82 -6.74 -8.49 12.66
N ALA A 83 -6.55 -9.20 11.54
CA ALA A 83 -6.55 -10.66 11.50
C ALA A 83 -5.26 -11.29 12.07
N GLY A 84 -4.11 -10.60 11.97
CA GLY A 84 -2.81 -11.05 12.47
C GLY A 84 -2.53 -10.69 13.94
N GLY A 85 -3.41 -9.93 14.60
CA GLY A 85 -3.30 -9.53 16.00
C GLY A 85 -3.66 -10.61 17.04
N ASP A 86 -3.92 -11.84 16.60
CA ASP A 86 -4.28 -12.99 17.44
C ASP A 86 -3.16 -14.05 17.39
N VAL A 87 -1.96 -13.71 17.88
CA VAL A 87 -0.86 -14.67 18.17
C VAL A 87 -0.03 -14.24 19.36
#